data_AF-A0A849QS53-F1
#
_entry.id   AF-A0A849QS53-F1
#
_cell.length_a   1.000
_cell.length_b   1.000
_cell.length_c   1.000
_cell.angle_alpha   90.00
_cell.angle_beta   90.00
_cell.angle_gamma   90.00
#
_symmetry.space_group_name_H-M   'P 1'
#
loop_
_entity.id
_entity.type
_entity.pdbx_description
1 polymer ?
#
loop_
_entity_poly.entity_id
_entity_poly.type
_entity_poly.pdbx_seq_one_letter_code
_entity_poly.pdbx_strand_id
1 'polypeptide(L)'
;ITSDDYEAERRRMAGKMCSEKGKEEYKKRKETVEWPFGNIKHNMKFREFHTRGLENVQIEHNLVCTAHNLRVMWGKLGSSVAALSDIKGLVANFAFRVSSI
;
A
#
# COMPACT_ATOMS: atom_id res chain seq x y z
N ILE A 1 -18.41 34.01 10.94
CA ILE A 1 -17.99 32.59 10.91
C ILE A 1 -16.52 32.58 11.27
N THR A 2 -16.19 32.31 12.54
CA THR A 2 -14.80 32.15 12.97
C THR A 2 -14.31 30.81 12.42
N SER A 3 -13.35 30.84 11.50
CA SER A 3 -12.80 29.68 10.79
C SER A 3 -11.96 28.73 11.67
N ASP A 4 -12.14 28.77 12.99
CA ASP A 4 -11.11 28.39 13.98
C ASP A 4 -11.50 27.26 14.94
N ASP A 5 -12.61 26.57 14.71
CA ASP A 5 -13.05 25.45 15.58
C ASP A 5 -12.00 24.32 15.70
N TYR A 6 -11.05 24.25 14.77
CA TYR A 6 -9.97 23.25 14.73
C TYR A 6 -8.57 23.80 14.98
N GLU A 7 -8.44 25.05 15.47
CA GLU A 7 -7.12 25.64 15.73
C GLU A 7 -6.29 24.83 16.72
N ALA A 8 -6.94 24.26 17.74
CA ALA A 8 -6.28 23.44 18.74
C ALA A 8 -5.64 22.20 18.11
N GLU A 9 -6.36 21.52 17.20
CA GLU A 9 -5.90 20.35 16.45
C GLU A 9 -4.73 20.71 15.53
N ARG A 10 -4.82 21.84 14.82
CA ARG A 10 -3.74 22.34 13.96
C ARG A 10 -2.46 22.60 14.75
N ARG A 11 -2.56 23.28 15.91
CA ARG A 11 -1.40 23.52 16.79
C ARG A 11 -0.83 22.22 17.36
N ARG A 12 -1.67 21.26 17.76
CA ARG A 12 -1.24 19.93 18.21
C ARG A 12 -0.45 19.20 17.13
N MET A 13 -0.95 19.19 15.90
CA MET A 13 -0.25 18.55 14.79
C MET A 13 1.07 19.25 14.46
N ALA A 14 1.09 20.59 14.44
CA ALA A 14 2.31 21.36 14.24
C ALA A 14 3.37 21.03 15.31
N GLY A 15 2.98 20.98 16.58
CA GLY A 15 3.85 20.55 17.68
C GLY A 15 4.39 19.14 17.50
N LYS A 16 3.54 18.17 17.11
CA LYS A 16 3.97 16.80 16.80
C LYS A 16 5.04 16.79 15.70
N MET A 17 4.84 17.54 14.62
CA MET A 17 5.73 17.58 13.45
C MET A 17 7.08 18.26 13.72
N CYS A 18 7.16 19.12 14.74
CA CYS A 18 8.42 19.72 15.17
C CYS A 18 9.32 18.75 15.95
N SER A 19 8.75 17.74 16.60
CA SER A 19 9.52 16.76 17.39
C SER A 19 10.30 15.79 16.49
N GLU A 20 11.51 15.39 16.92
CA GLU A 20 12.33 14.42 16.17
C GLU A 20 11.60 13.07 15.98
N LYS A 21 10.95 12.58 17.03
CA LYS A 21 10.10 11.38 16.97
C LYS A 21 8.99 11.52 15.92
N GLY A 22 8.33 12.68 15.86
CA GLY A 22 7.28 12.95 14.88
C GLY A 22 7.82 13.01 13.45
N LYS A 23 9.01 13.59 13.23
CA LYS A 23 9.68 13.60 11.92
C LYS A 23 10.07 12.20 11.47
N GLU A 24 10.62 11.37 12.36
CA GLU A 24 10.96 9.98 12.07
C GLU A 24 9.73 9.14 11.71
N GLU A 25 8.63 9.29 12.47
CA GLU A 25 7.35 8.65 12.15
C GLU A 25 6.83 9.12 10.79
N TYR A 26 6.89 10.42 10.52
CA TYR A 26 6.40 11.00 9.27
C TYR A 26 7.17 10.51 8.05
N LYS A 27 8.49 10.29 8.15
CA LYS A 27 9.31 9.75 7.05
C LYS A 27 8.78 8.41 6.53
N LYS A 28 8.20 7.57 7.39
CA LYS A 28 7.62 6.27 7.01
C LYS A 28 6.44 6.39 6.04
N ARG A 29 5.79 7.56 5.97
CA ARG A 29 4.65 7.78 5.06
C ARG A 29 5.03 7.67 3.60
N LYS A 30 6.25 8.04 3.23
CA LYS A 30 6.74 7.96 1.84
C LYS A 30 6.62 6.55 1.28
N GLU A 31 6.94 5.56 2.10
CA GLU A 31 6.96 4.15 1.71
C GLU A 31 5.60 3.49 1.88
N THR A 32 4.85 3.87 2.91
CA THR A 32 3.62 3.17 3.31
C THR A 32 2.36 3.79 2.72
N VAL A 33 2.19 5.11 2.85
CA VAL A 33 0.92 5.81 2.59
C VAL A 33 0.93 6.50 1.23
N GLU A 34 2.04 7.12 0.84
CA GLU A 34 2.11 7.85 -0.42
C GLU A 34 2.05 6.92 -1.64
N TRP A 35 2.65 5.73 -1.54
CA TRP A 35 2.68 4.77 -2.63
C TRP A 35 1.28 4.26 -3.04
N PRO A 36 0.39 3.81 -2.13
CA PRO A 36 -0.97 3.44 -2.50
C PRO A 36 -1.76 4.58 -3.14
N PHE A 37 -1.68 5.79 -2.58
CA PHE A 37 -2.37 6.95 -3.13
C PHE A 37 -1.86 7.32 -4.52
N GLY A 38 -0.55 7.28 -4.75
CA GLY A 38 0.04 7.49 -6.06
C GLY A 38 -0.44 6.44 -7.07
N ASN A 39 -0.45 5.16 -6.69
CA ASN A 39 -0.90 4.08 -7.55
C ASN A 39 -2.38 4.21 -7.92
N ILE A 40 -3.26 4.42 -6.93
CA ILE A 40 -4.70 4.59 -7.13
C ILE A 40 -4.98 5.79 -8.05
N LYS A 41 -4.34 6.93 -7.78
CA LYS A 41 -4.62 8.15 -8.53
C LYS A 41 -3.99 8.14 -9.93
N HIS A 42 -2.72 7.75 -10.07
CA HIS A 42 -2.00 7.86 -11.34
C HIS A 42 -2.13 6.62 -12.21
N ASN A 43 -1.92 5.43 -11.66
CA ASN A 43 -1.90 4.19 -12.43
C ASN A 43 -3.30 3.60 -12.62
N MET A 44 -4.14 3.65 -11.59
CA MET A 44 -5.55 3.21 -11.67
C MET A 44 -6.49 4.31 -12.18
N LYS A 45 -5.97 5.54 -12.38
CA LYS A 45 -6.70 6.71 -12.90
C LYS A 45 -7.94 7.11 -12.09
N PHE A 46 -8.03 6.71 -10.82
CA PHE A 46 -9.14 7.08 -9.94
C PHE A 46 -8.91 8.50 -9.39
N ARG A 47 -9.47 9.51 -10.08
CA ARG A 47 -9.30 10.93 -9.77
C ARG A 47 -10.57 11.63 -9.31
N GLU A 48 -11.71 11.07 -9.67
CA GLU A 48 -13.03 11.60 -9.38
C GLU A 48 -13.93 10.45 -8.92
N PHE A 49 -14.94 10.79 -8.13
CA PHE A 49 -15.99 9.86 -7.74
C PHE A 49 -17.14 9.97 -8.73
N HIS A 50 -17.66 8.84 -9.17
CA HIS A 50 -18.83 8.80 -10.04
C HIS A 50 -20.14 8.97 -9.25
N THR A 51 -20.14 8.54 -7.99
CA THR A 51 -21.32 8.60 -7.13
C THR A 51 -21.40 9.90 -6.33
N ARG A 52 -22.61 10.23 -5.85
CA ARG A 52 -22.87 11.38 -4.98
C ARG A 52 -23.44 10.91 -3.64
N GLY A 53 -23.21 11.71 -2.59
CA GLY A 53 -23.56 11.38 -1.21
C GLY A 53 -22.42 10.64 -0.51
N LEU A 54 -22.22 10.94 0.78
CA LEU A 54 -21.08 10.46 1.56
C LEU A 54 -20.99 8.93 1.60
N GLU A 55 -22.13 8.27 1.78
CA GLU A 55 -22.23 6.82 1.84
C GLU A 55 -21.77 6.15 0.53
N ASN A 56 -22.30 6.59 -0.61
CA ASN A 56 -21.94 6.01 -1.91
C ASN A 56 -20.47 6.26 -2.27
N VAL A 57 -19.97 7.47 -1.99
CA VAL A 57 -18.55 7.83 -2.19
C VAL A 57 -17.65 6.94 -1.35
N GLN A 58 -18.07 6.60 -0.12
CA GLN A 58 -17.32 5.71 0.75
C GLN A 58 -17.28 4.28 0.22
N ILE A 59 -18.40 3.77 -0.33
CA ILE A 59 -18.46 2.47 -0.99
C ILE A 59 -17.52 2.43 -2.20
N GLU A 60 -17.58 3.44 -3.05
CA GLU A 60 -16.72 3.56 -4.23
C GLU A 60 -15.24 3.60 -3.85
N HIS A 61 -14.88 4.39 -2.83
CA HIS A 61 -13.52 4.43 -2.31
C HIS A 61 -13.05 3.08 -1.78
N ASN A 62 -13.90 2.37 -1.02
CA ASN A 62 -13.58 1.06 -0.47
C ASN A 62 -13.34 0.03 -1.58
N LEU A 63 -14.13 0.07 -2.66
CA LEU A 63 -13.97 -0.84 -3.79
C LEU A 63 -12.61 -0.65 -4.47
N VAL A 64 -12.20 0.60 -4.70
CA VAL A 64 -10.90 0.94 -5.28
C VAL A 64 -9.74 0.49 -4.39
N CYS A 65 -9.86 0.71 -3.08
CA CYS A 65 -8.88 0.24 -2.10
C CYS A 65 -8.75 -1.29 -2.10
N THR A 66 -9.87 -2.01 -2.16
CA THR A 66 -9.87 -3.47 -2.28
C THR A 66 -9.20 -3.94 -3.56
N ALA A 67 -9.52 -3.34 -4.70
CA ALA A 67 -8.90 -3.66 -5.98
C ALA A 67 -7.38 -3.43 -5.96
N HIS A 68 -6.92 -2.31 -5.37
CA HIS A 68 -5.50 -2.05 -5.17
C HIS A 68 -4.86 -3.15 -4.32
N ASN A 69 -5.42 -3.46 -3.15
CA ASN A 69 -4.88 -4.47 -2.23
C ASN A 69 -4.77 -5.85 -2.88
N LEU A 70 -5.81 -6.27 -3.62
CA LEU A 70 -5.80 -7.54 -4.36
C LEU A 70 -4.65 -7.60 -5.37
N ARG A 71 -4.41 -6.52 -6.12
CA ARG A 71 -3.29 -6.44 -7.07
C ARG A 71 -1.93 -6.56 -6.38
N VAL A 72 -1.77 -5.93 -5.22
CA VAL A 72 -0.53 -6.02 -4.43
C VAL A 72 -0.31 -7.44 -3.91
N MET A 73 -1.35 -8.06 -3.34
CA MET A 73 -1.27 -9.44 -2.84
C MET A 73 -0.93 -10.41 -3.97
N TRP A 74 -1.57 -10.27 -5.13
CA TRP A 74 -1.29 -11.10 -6.29
C TRP A 74 0.18 -11.01 -6.74
N GLY A 75 0.73 -9.79 -6.83
CA GLY A 75 2.13 -9.59 -7.18
C GLY A 75 3.09 -10.26 -6.19
N LYS A 76 2.79 -10.17 -4.88
CA LYS A 76 3.59 -10.82 -3.84
C LYS A 76 3.50 -12.35 -3.91
N LEU A 77 2.29 -12.89 -4.09
CA LEU A 77 2.09 -14.34 -4.24
C LEU A 77 2.81 -14.89 -5.46
N GLY A 78 2.74 -14.21 -6.61
CA GLY A 78 3.42 -14.63 -7.84
C GLY A 78 4.93 -14.79 -7.67
N SER A 79 5.58 -13.82 -7.01
CA SER A 79 7.01 -13.90 -6.70
C SER A 79 7.36 -15.08 -5.79
N SER A 80 6.51 -15.39 -4.82
CA SER A 80 6.71 -16.54 -3.93
C SER A 80 6.56 -17.88 -4.66
N VAL A 81 5.59 -18.00 -5.58
CA VAL A 81 5.38 -19.23 -6.36
C VAL A 81 6.56 -19.51 -7.30
N ALA A 82 7.08 -18.49 -7.99
CA ALA A 82 8.26 -18.63 -8.85
C ALA A 82 9.50 -19.08 -8.06
N ALA A 83 9.75 -18.45 -6.90
CA ALA A 83 10.86 -18.85 -6.03
C ALA A 83 10.75 -20.31 -5.57
N LEU A 84 9.53 -20.79 -5.26
CA LEU A 84 9.29 -22.18 -4.88
C LEU A 84 9.47 -23.17 -6.03
N SER A 85 9.09 -22.80 -7.27
CA SER A 85 9.36 -23.65 -8.44
C SER A 85 10.85 -23.79 -8.72
N ASP A 86 11.61 -22.71 -8.57
CA ASP A 86 13.06 -22.72 -8.80
C ASP A 86 13.78 -23.62 -7.79
N ILE A 87 13.40 -23.56 -6.51
CA ILE A 87 13.94 -24.44 -5.46
C ILE A 87 13.62 -25.92 -5.77
N LYS A 88 12.37 -26.22 -6.14
CA LYS A 88 11.98 -27.59 -6.52
C LYS A 88 12.80 -28.10 -7.71
N GLY A 89 13.02 -27.28 -8.74
CA GLY A 89 13.83 -27.62 -9.89
C GLY A 89 15.30 -27.88 -9.55
N LEU A 90 15.87 -27.09 -8.64
CA LEU A 90 17.24 -27.26 -8.18
C LEU A 90 17.43 -28.55 -7.37
N VAL A 91 16.49 -28.86 -6.47
CA VAL A 91 16.48 -30.12 -5.69
C VAL A 91 16.33 -31.33 -6.61
N ALA A 92 15.43 -31.27 -7.60
CA ALA A 92 15.24 -32.35 -8.57
C ALA A 92 16.51 -32.62 -9.39
N ASN A 93 17.19 -31.57 -9.87
CA ASN A 93 18.46 -31.68 -10.60
C ASN A 93 19.59 -32.23 -9.72
N PHE A 94 19.65 -31.84 -8.45
CA PHE A 94 20.63 -32.38 -7.51
C PHE A 94 20.39 -33.87 -7.26
N ALA A 95 19.14 -34.27 -6.97
CA ALA A 95 18.77 -35.66 -6.77
C ALA A 95 19.09 -36.53 -8.01
N PHE A 96 18.84 -36.02 -9.22
CA PHE A 96 19.19 -36.70 -10.46
C PHE A 96 20.71 -36.91 -10.60
N ARG A 97 21.52 -35.90 -10.30
CA ARG A 97 22.98 -35.99 -10.36
C ARG A 97 23.56 -36.96 -9.32
N VAL A 98 23.00 -36.99 -8.11
CA VAL A 98 23.41 -37.93 -7.05
C VAL A 98 23.03 -39.36 -7.40
N SER A 99 21.89 -39.59 -8.05
CA SER A 99 21.46 -40.92 -8.48
C SER A 99 22.16 -41.43 -9.75
N SER A 100 22.92 -40.58 -10.45
CA SER A 100 23.64 -40.90 -11.69
C SER A 100 25.13 -41.17 -11.48
N ILE A 101 25.59 -41.23 -10.22
CA ILE A 101 26.93 -41.64 -9.77
C ILE A 101 26.79 -43.00 -9.10
#